data_AF-A0A2W2E376-F1
#
_entry.id   AF-A0A2W2E376-F1
#
_cell.length_a   1.000
_cell.length_b   1.000
_cell.length_c   1.000
_cell.angle_alpha   90.00
_cell.angle_beta   90.00
_cell.angle_gamma   90.00
#
_symmetry.space_group_name_H-M   'P 1'
#
loop_
_entity.id
_entity.type
_entity.pdbx_description
1 polymer ?
#
loop_
_entity_poly.entity_id
_entity_poly.type
_entity_poly.pdbx_seq_one_letter_code
_entity_poly.pdbx_strand_id
1 'polypeptide(L)'
;MTARAGRLAAEDAVTRETCAIHVLREALQQSPVTREGLRVLGAEDAAGLVTRAFHERGLATDFADVAALADRFSHRDLERLARLHDDDFSAAELLARLEFLDTVPDEAFDGAFDGVDEERIGEIRRFARGWAEDIKLRRVEDGDADYDDPDIPEVD
;
A
#
# COMPACT_ATOMS: atom_id res chain seq x y z
N MET A 1 13.33 -13.46 6.99
CA MET A 1 14.62 -12.81 7.38
C MET A 1 14.36 -11.79 8.48
N THR A 2 15.27 -11.55 9.43
CA THR A 2 15.08 -10.45 10.40
C THR A 2 15.30 -9.10 9.72
N ALA A 3 14.30 -8.22 9.74
CA ALA A 3 14.39 -6.86 9.24
C ALA A 3 15.56 -6.12 9.92
N ARG A 4 16.40 -5.44 9.12
CA ARG A 4 17.48 -4.60 9.65
C ARG A 4 17.09 -3.15 9.47
N ALA A 5 16.69 -2.53 10.58
CA ALA A 5 16.30 -1.13 10.63
C ALA A 5 17.11 -0.39 11.69
N GLY A 6 17.29 0.91 11.49
CA GLY A 6 17.90 1.83 12.43
C GLY A 6 17.20 3.19 12.35
N ARG A 7 17.32 3.97 13.43
CA ARG A 7 16.83 5.34 13.48
C ARG A 7 17.98 6.25 13.87
N LEU A 8 18.12 7.33 13.11
CA LEU A 8 19.09 8.39 13.32
C LEU A 8 18.32 9.69 13.56
N ALA A 9 18.97 10.65 14.21
CA ALA A 9 18.50 12.02 14.28
C ALA A 9 19.56 12.91 13.65
N ALA A 10 19.15 13.73 12.69
CA ALA A 10 19.97 14.78 12.13
C ALA A 10 19.51 16.12 12.72
N GLU A 11 20.46 16.96 13.08
CA GLU A 11 20.19 18.31 13.57
C GLU A 11 20.80 19.30 12.58
N ASP A 12 19.99 20.26 12.12
CA ASP A 12 20.51 21.36 11.31
C ASP A 12 21.38 22.27 12.19
N ALA A 13 22.62 22.51 11.76
CA ALA A 13 23.60 23.25 12.56
C ALA A 13 23.23 24.73 12.77
N VAL A 14 22.36 25.31 11.93
CA VAL A 14 21.96 26.71 11.96
C VAL A 14 20.59 26.85 12.63
N THR A 15 19.59 26.10 12.19
CA THR A 15 18.20 26.21 12.69
C THR A 15 17.98 25.42 13.97
N ARG A 16 18.89 24.49 14.33
CA ARG A 16 18.73 23.54 15.45
C ARG A 16 17.53 22.61 15.29
N GLU A 17 16.88 22.59 14.13
CA GLU A 17 15.77 21.69 13.86
C GLU A 17 16.28 20.27 13.78
N THR A 18 15.53 19.35 14.39
CA THR A 18 15.86 17.92 14.38
C THR A 18 14.96 17.17 13.42
N CYS A 19 15.55 16.39 12.54
CA CYS A 19 14.86 15.48 11.64
C CYS A 19 15.17 14.03 12.00
N ALA A 20 14.14 13.19 12.10
CA ALA A 20 14.31 11.76 12.28
C ALA A 20 14.58 11.09 10.92
N ILE A 21 15.63 10.30 10.83
CA ILE A 21 15.99 9.55 9.63
C ILE A 21 15.84 8.07 9.94
N HIS A 22 14.99 7.38 9.17
CA HIS A 22 14.83 5.94 9.25
C HIS A 22 15.68 5.27 8.18
N VAL A 23 16.49 4.29 8.58
CA VAL A 23 17.34 3.52 7.67
C VAL A 23 16.87 2.08 7.70
N LEU A 24 16.50 1.55 6.54
CA LEU A 24 16.09 0.16 6.37
C LEU A 24 17.02 -0.50 5.36
N ARG A 25 17.42 -1.75 5.65
CA ARG A 25 18.07 -2.58 4.64
C ARG A 25 17.00 -3.28 3.82
N GLU A 26 17.02 -3.03 2.51
CA GLU A 26 16.09 -3.59 1.55
C GLU A 26 16.82 -4.27 0.39
N ALA A 27 16.23 -5.33 -0.15
CA ALA A 27 16.70 -6.00 -1.36
C ALA A 27 16.08 -5.33 -2.59
N LEU A 28 16.60 -4.14 -2.94
CA LEU A 28 16.13 -3.38 -4.10
C LEU A 28 16.34 -4.16 -5.41
N GLN A 29 15.33 -4.15 -6.27
CA GLN A 29 15.32 -4.80 -7.57
C GLN A 29 16.01 -3.94 -8.63
N GLN A 30 16.01 -2.61 -8.45
CA GLN A 30 16.60 -1.66 -9.38
C GLN A 30 17.78 -0.91 -8.75
N SER A 31 18.69 -0.44 -9.62
CA SER A 31 19.74 0.48 -9.19
C SER A 31 19.13 1.85 -8.82
N PRO A 32 19.65 2.54 -7.79
CA PRO A 32 19.16 3.87 -7.42
C PRO A 32 19.27 4.87 -8.58
N VAL A 33 18.19 5.60 -8.82
CA VAL A 33 18.07 6.61 -9.88
C VAL A 33 18.54 7.96 -9.35
N THR A 34 19.12 8.79 -10.20
CA THR A 34 19.47 10.17 -9.83
C THR A 34 18.34 11.12 -10.22
N ARG A 35 17.82 11.89 -9.27
CA ARG A 35 16.83 12.95 -9.45
C ARG A 35 17.34 14.20 -8.77
N GLU A 36 17.47 15.29 -9.51
CA GLU A 36 17.92 16.59 -8.98
C GLU A 36 19.23 16.51 -8.17
N GLY A 37 20.14 15.62 -8.58
CA GLY A 37 21.41 15.37 -7.88
C GLY A 37 21.33 14.44 -6.67
N LEU A 38 20.13 14.01 -6.26
CA LEU A 38 19.90 13.06 -5.18
C LEU A 38 19.70 11.63 -5.71
N ARG A 39 20.20 10.65 -4.96
CA ARG A 39 19.93 9.22 -5.23
C ARG A 39 18.61 8.85 -4.58
N VAL A 40 17.65 8.41 -5.41
CA VAL A 40 16.32 7.96 -4.99
C VAL A 40 16.07 6.53 -5.45
N LEU A 41 15.05 5.90 -4.87
CA LEU A 41 14.61 4.57 -5.28
C LEU A 41 14.17 4.56 -6.74
N GLY A 42 14.31 3.39 -7.37
CA GLY A 42 13.61 3.09 -8.61
C GLY A 42 12.10 3.18 -8.38
N ALA A 43 11.35 3.60 -9.40
CA ALA A 43 9.91 3.79 -9.24
C ALA A 43 9.16 2.47 -8.94
N GLU A 44 9.66 1.35 -9.47
CA GLU A 44 9.06 0.03 -9.22
C GLU A 44 9.35 -0.44 -7.80
N ASP A 45 10.58 -0.26 -7.29
CA ASP A 45 10.92 -0.53 -5.89
C ASP A 45 10.09 0.34 -4.95
N ALA A 46 9.94 1.64 -5.25
CA ALA A 46 9.12 2.54 -4.45
C ALA A 46 7.66 2.08 -4.40
N ALA A 47 7.08 1.72 -5.55
CA ALA A 47 5.71 1.22 -5.62
C ALA A 47 5.54 -0.09 -4.83
N GLY A 48 6.45 -1.05 -5.01
CA GLY A 48 6.40 -2.32 -4.28
C GLY A 48 6.52 -2.14 -2.76
N LEU A 49 7.40 -1.27 -2.30
CA LEU A 49 7.61 -1.01 -0.87
C LEU A 49 6.44 -0.29 -0.20
N VAL A 50 5.84 0.69 -0.89
CA VAL A 50 4.65 1.40 -0.39
C VAL A 50 3.45 0.45 -0.33
N THR A 51 3.24 -0.36 -1.37
CA THR A 51 2.18 -1.39 -1.36
C THR A 51 2.45 -2.47 -0.31
N ARG A 52 3.70 -2.90 -0.09
CA ARG A 52 4.04 -3.79 1.04
C ARG A 52 3.68 -3.17 2.38
N ALA A 53 4.02 -1.90 2.61
CA ALA A 53 3.71 -1.24 3.87
C ALA A 53 2.21 -1.24 4.19
N PHE A 54 1.37 -0.99 3.17
CA PHE A 54 -0.08 -1.13 3.31
C PHE A 54 -0.49 -2.59 3.56
N HIS A 55 0.06 -3.56 2.82
CA HIS A 55 -0.21 -4.99 3.05
C HIS A 55 0.19 -5.44 4.46
N GLU A 56 1.29 -4.94 5.03
CA GLU A 56 1.72 -5.31 6.38
C GLU A 56 0.84 -4.66 7.47
N ARG A 57 0.49 -3.38 7.30
CA ARG A 57 -0.09 -2.56 8.40
C ARG A 57 -1.57 -2.21 8.25
N GLY A 58 -2.08 -2.16 7.01
CA GLY A 58 -3.48 -1.81 6.72
C GLY A 58 -3.87 -0.37 7.04
N LEU A 59 -2.91 0.56 7.11
CA LEU A 59 -3.18 1.95 7.49
C LEU A 59 -3.76 2.76 6.32
N ALA A 60 -4.70 3.66 6.61
CA ALA A 60 -5.28 4.58 5.63
C ALA A 60 -4.20 5.49 4.99
N THR A 61 -3.23 5.96 5.79
CA THR A 61 -2.09 6.75 5.30
C THR A 61 -1.25 5.97 4.29
N ASP A 62 -1.02 4.68 4.52
CA ASP A 62 -0.25 3.84 3.59
C ASP A 62 -1.02 3.65 2.29
N PHE A 63 -2.35 3.49 2.38
CA PHE A 63 -3.16 3.36 1.18
C PHE A 63 -3.27 4.67 0.39
N ALA A 64 -3.25 5.84 1.04
CA ALA A 64 -3.15 7.12 0.36
C ALA A 64 -1.85 7.20 -0.47
N ASP A 65 -0.72 6.76 0.09
CA ASP A 65 0.55 6.70 -0.64
C ASP A 65 0.47 5.70 -1.82
N VAL A 66 -0.22 4.56 -1.66
CA VAL A 66 -0.46 3.61 -2.76
C VAL A 66 -1.35 4.24 -3.85
N ALA A 67 -2.43 4.93 -3.47
CA ALA A 67 -3.37 5.54 -4.40
C ALA A 67 -2.74 6.71 -5.19
N ALA A 68 -1.69 7.35 -4.67
CA ALA A 68 -0.88 8.31 -5.42
C ALA A 68 -0.15 7.68 -6.63
N LEU A 69 -0.06 6.36 -6.70
CA LEU A 69 0.58 5.62 -7.78
C LEU A 69 -0.41 5.15 -8.88
N ALA A 70 -1.71 5.38 -8.69
CA ALA A 70 -2.79 4.84 -9.52
C ALA A 70 -2.69 5.22 -11.01
N ASP A 71 -2.16 6.41 -11.31
CA ASP A 71 -2.01 6.88 -12.70
C ASP A 71 -0.90 6.15 -13.47
N ARG A 72 -0.02 5.45 -12.77
CA ARG A 72 1.18 4.83 -13.34
C ARG A 72 1.19 3.32 -13.29
N PHE A 73 0.54 2.72 -12.29
CA PHE A 73 0.57 1.28 -12.06
C PHE A 73 -0.84 0.74 -11.90
N SER A 74 -1.14 -0.35 -12.60
CA SER A 74 -2.39 -1.08 -12.38
C SER A 74 -2.38 -1.79 -11.03
N HIS A 75 -3.55 -2.21 -10.54
CA HIS A 75 -3.66 -3.07 -9.36
C HIS A 75 -2.73 -4.30 -9.44
N ARG A 76 -2.65 -4.93 -10.61
CA ARG A 76 -1.81 -6.11 -10.83
C ARG A 76 -0.32 -5.80 -10.81
N ASP A 77 0.08 -4.63 -11.31
CA ASP A 77 1.46 -4.18 -11.21
C ASP A 77 1.85 -3.98 -9.75
N LEU A 78 1.00 -3.32 -8.97
CA LEU A 78 1.24 -3.07 -7.55
C LEU A 78 1.33 -4.39 -6.75
N GLU A 79 0.43 -5.35 -6.97
CA GLU A 79 0.54 -6.68 -6.35
C GLU A 79 1.83 -7.40 -6.75
N ARG A 80 2.19 -7.39 -8.04
CA ARG A 80 3.41 -8.03 -8.53
C ARG A 80 4.65 -7.40 -7.91
N LEU A 81 4.71 -6.07 -7.83
CA LEU A 81 5.84 -5.34 -7.27
C LEU A 81 5.95 -5.54 -5.77
N ALA A 82 4.84 -5.58 -5.03
CA ALA A 82 4.85 -5.87 -3.61
C ALA A 82 5.40 -7.27 -3.30
N ARG A 83 5.01 -8.29 -4.08
CA ARG A 83 5.54 -9.68 -3.97
C ARG A 83 7.06 -9.78 -4.13
N LEU A 84 7.72 -8.81 -4.77
CA LEU A 84 9.19 -8.79 -4.87
C LEU A 84 9.88 -8.37 -3.56
N HIS A 85 9.13 -7.75 -2.64
CA HIS A 85 9.61 -7.22 -1.37
C HIS A 85 8.97 -7.88 -0.15
N ASP A 86 7.97 -8.74 -0.34
CA ASP A 86 7.21 -9.43 0.69
C ASP A 86 6.91 -10.86 0.24
N ASP A 87 7.67 -11.81 0.78
CA ASP A 87 7.48 -13.24 0.51
C ASP A 87 6.14 -13.77 1.06
N ASP A 88 5.54 -13.06 2.04
CA ASP A 88 4.28 -13.43 2.70
C ASP A 88 3.07 -12.69 2.09
N PHE A 89 3.24 -12.00 0.96
CA PHE A 89 2.19 -11.22 0.32
C PHE A 89 0.99 -12.08 -0.10
N SER A 90 -0.22 -11.71 0.36
CA SER A 90 -1.45 -12.45 0.10
C SER A 90 -2.54 -11.55 -0.48
N ALA A 91 -3.16 -11.99 -1.59
CA ALA A 91 -4.30 -11.29 -2.17
C ALA A 91 -5.54 -11.32 -1.27
N ALA A 92 -5.72 -12.38 -0.47
CA ALA A 92 -6.82 -12.47 0.49
C ALA A 92 -6.65 -11.48 1.65
N GLU A 93 -5.43 -11.35 2.16
CA GLU A 93 -5.08 -10.44 3.26
C GLU A 93 -5.12 -8.97 2.80
N LEU A 94 -4.72 -8.72 1.55
CA LEU A 94 -4.91 -7.44 0.88
C LEU A 94 -6.40 -7.10 0.73
N LEU A 95 -7.23 -8.04 0.27
CA LEU A 95 -8.66 -7.83 0.11
C LEU A 95 -9.32 -7.40 1.43
N ALA A 96 -9.03 -8.11 2.53
CA ALA A 96 -9.57 -7.77 3.85
C ALA A 96 -9.20 -6.33 4.27
N ARG A 97 -7.99 -5.86 3.97
CA ARG A 97 -7.57 -4.47 4.25
C ARG A 97 -8.29 -3.46 3.38
N LEU A 98 -8.43 -3.75 2.08
CA LEU A 98 -9.12 -2.87 1.14
C LEU A 98 -10.58 -2.67 1.55
N GLU A 99 -11.26 -3.74 1.97
CA GLU A 99 -12.65 -3.65 2.44
C GLU A 99 -12.77 -2.88 3.76
N PHE A 100 -11.77 -3.00 4.64
CA PHE A 100 -11.76 -2.26 5.89
C PHE A 100 -11.63 -0.73 5.69
N LEU A 101 -10.98 -0.28 4.60
CA LEU A 101 -10.80 1.16 4.32
C LEU A 101 -12.11 1.92 4.18
N ASP A 102 -13.20 1.28 3.76
CA ASP A 102 -14.50 1.98 3.68
C ASP A 102 -15.07 2.32 5.06
N THR A 103 -14.58 1.68 6.12
CA THR A 103 -15.06 1.86 7.50
C THR A 103 -14.25 2.86 8.32
N VAL A 104 -13.04 3.21 7.87
CA VAL A 104 -12.18 4.16 8.60
C VAL A 104 -12.71 5.58 8.45
N PRO A 105 -12.60 6.43 9.49
CA PRO A 105 -13.03 7.82 9.40
C PRO A 105 -12.03 8.64 8.57
N ASP A 106 -12.45 9.78 8.03
CA ASP A 106 -11.64 10.58 7.10
C ASP A 106 -10.38 11.17 7.78
N GLU A 107 -10.42 11.41 9.09
CA GLU A 107 -9.27 11.86 9.88
C GLU A 107 -8.13 10.81 9.92
N ALA A 108 -8.42 9.55 9.55
CA ALA A 108 -7.38 8.52 9.41
C ALA A 108 -6.38 8.83 8.29
N PHE A 109 -6.70 9.77 7.38
CA PHE A 109 -5.84 10.21 6.29
C PHE A 109 -4.95 11.42 6.64
N ASP A 110 -5.14 12.07 7.80
CA ASP A 110 -4.43 13.31 8.21
C ASP A 110 -2.89 13.20 8.27
N GLY A 111 -2.35 11.97 8.27
CA GLY A 111 -0.91 11.68 8.28
C GLY A 111 -0.31 11.27 6.93
N ALA A 112 -1.06 11.33 5.84
CA ALA A 112 -0.56 11.02 4.51
C ALA A 112 0.51 12.03 4.05
N PHE A 113 1.43 11.59 3.19
CA PHE A 113 2.59 12.41 2.79
C PHE A 113 2.20 13.70 2.04
N ASP A 114 1.14 13.63 1.25
CA ASP A 114 0.52 14.76 0.58
C ASP A 114 -0.85 14.98 1.24
N GLY A 115 -1.14 16.20 1.68
CA GLY A 115 -2.39 16.49 2.39
C GLY A 115 -3.60 16.02 1.57
N VAL A 116 -4.47 15.23 2.18
CA VAL A 116 -5.61 14.62 1.49
C VAL A 116 -6.86 15.40 1.86
N ASP A 117 -7.50 16.03 0.87
CA ASP A 117 -8.80 16.66 1.04
C ASP A 117 -9.95 15.65 0.82
N GLU A 118 -11.19 16.07 1.12
CA GLU A 118 -12.37 15.21 1.02
C GLU A 118 -12.58 14.64 -0.40
N GLU A 119 -12.30 15.43 -1.43
CA GLU A 119 -12.39 14.98 -2.82
C GLU A 119 -11.39 13.84 -3.08
N ARG A 120 -10.13 14.04 -2.67
CA ARG A 120 -9.08 13.05 -2.80
C ARG A 120 -9.37 11.80 -1.98
N ILE A 121 -9.94 11.91 -0.78
CA ILE A 121 -10.41 10.75 0.00
C ILE A 121 -11.43 9.94 -0.80
N GLY A 122 -12.38 10.61 -1.47
CA GLY A 122 -13.36 9.96 -2.34
C GLY A 122 -12.73 9.18 -3.49
N GLU A 123 -11.67 9.73 -4.11
CA GLU A 123 -10.90 9.05 -5.15
C GLU A 123 -10.13 7.84 -4.61
N ILE A 124 -9.48 7.99 -3.45
CA ILE A 124 -8.74 6.92 -2.78
C ILE A 124 -9.69 5.75 -2.47
N ARG A 125 -10.84 6.01 -1.86
CA ARG A 125 -11.85 4.97 -1.57
C ARG A 125 -12.38 4.30 -2.84
N ARG A 126 -12.57 5.07 -3.92
CA ARG A 126 -12.98 4.51 -5.22
C ARG A 126 -11.91 3.57 -5.79
N PHE A 127 -10.64 3.95 -5.69
CA PHE A 127 -9.52 3.12 -6.09
C PHE A 127 -9.46 1.83 -5.25
N ALA A 128 -9.60 1.92 -3.92
CA ALA A 128 -9.66 0.77 -3.02
C ALA A 128 -10.76 -0.22 -3.41
N ARG A 129 -12.00 0.26 -3.60
CA ARG A 129 -13.14 -0.58 -4.01
C ARG A 129 -12.90 -1.22 -5.37
N GLY A 130 -12.39 -0.46 -6.34
CA GLY A 130 -12.08 -1.00 -7.67
C GLY A 130 -11.06 -2.15 -7.60
N TRP A 131 -10.09 -2.07 -6.68
CA TRP A 131 -9.14 -3.14 -6.45
C TRP A 131 -9.76 -4.34 -5.75
N ALA A 132 -10.55 -4.12 -4.70
CA ALA A 132 -11.26 -5.19 -4.00
C ALA A 132 -12.14 -6.00 -4.95
N GLU A 133 -12.88 -5.33 -5.84
CA GLU A 133 -13.73 -5.99 -6.83
C GLU A 133 -12.92 -6.76 -7.89
N ASP A 134 -11.76 -6.25 -8.34
CA ASP A 134 -10.86 -7.01 -9.23
C ASP A 134 -10.30 -8.28 -8.56
N ILE A 135 -10.01 -8.23 -7.25
CA ILE A 135 -9.60 -9.43 -6.50
C ILE A 135 -10.77 -10.41 -6.40
N LYS A 136 -11.96 -9.97 -6.01
CA LYS A 136 -13.15 -10.83 -5.90
C LYS A 136 -13.51 -11.50 -7.22
N LEU A 137 -13.51 -10.75 -8.31
CA LEU A 137 -13.83 -11.26 -9.63
C LEU A 137 -12.89 -12.41 -10.03
N ARG A 138 -11.59 -12.24 -9.81
CA ARG A 138 -10.63 -13.34 -10.04
C ARG A 138 -10.89 -14.56 -9.19
N ARG A 139 -11.19 -14.38 -7.90
CA ARG A 139 -11.42 -15.52 -7.01
C ARG A 139 -12.61 -16.34 -7.49
N VAL A 140 -13.65 -15.68 -8.02
CA VAL A 140 -14.75 -16.36 -8.71
C VAL A 140 -14.27 -17.10 -9.96
N GLU A 141 -13.45 -16.47 -10.80
CA GLU A 141 -12.90 -17.09 -12.02
C GLU A 141 -12.00 -18.30 -11.71
N ASP A 142 -11.23 -18.24 -10.63
CA ASP A 142 -10.31 -19.29 -10.17
C ASP A 142 -11.04 -20.40 -9.36
N GLY A 143 -12.33 -20.22 -9.04
CA GLY A 143 -13.13 -21.16 -8.25
C GLY A 143 -12.82 -21.16 -6.75
N ASP A 144 -12.16 -20.11 -6.25
CA ASP A 144 -11.78 -19.87 -4.84
C ASP A 144 -12.65 -18.77 -4.20
N ALA A 145 -13.91 -18.67 -4.63
CA ALA A 145 -14.88 -17.78 -4.00
C ALA A 145 -15.55 -18.48 -2.82
N ASP A 146 -15.32 -17.99 -1.61
CA ASP A 146 -16.20 -18.27 -0.49
C ASP A 146 -17.53 -17.57 -0.79
N TYR A 147 -18.50 -18.36 -1.28
CA TYR A 147 -19.89 -17.96 -1.19
C TYR A 147 -20.24 -18.02 0.29
N ASP A 148 -20.17 -16.87 0.98
CA ASP A 148 -21.04 -16.66 2.13
C ASP A 148 -22.45 -16.82 1.56
N ASP A 149 -23.00 -18.02 1.70
CA ASP A 149 -24.30 -18.42 1.20
C ASP A 149 -25.29 -18.32 2.37
N PRO A 150 -25.89 -17.15 2.64
CA PRO A 150 -26.99 -17.05 3.57
C PRO A 150 -28.21 -17.69 2.90
N ASP A 151 -28.52 -18.90 3.36
CA ASP A 151 -29.78 -19.61 3.13
C ASP A 151 -30.09 -19.98 1.66
N ILE A 152 -29.43 -21.01 1.11
CA ILE A 152 -30.13 -21.89 0.15
C ILE A 152 -31.05 -22.79 0.98
N PRO A 153 -32.39 -22.61 0.94
CA PRO A 153 -33.29 -23.56 1.58
C PRO A 153 -33.13 -24.93 0.93
N GLU A 154 -32.99 -25.98 1.76
CA GLU A 154 -33.03 -27.37 1.31
C GLU A 154 -34.31 -27.58 0.48
N VAL A 155 -34.12 -28.09 -0.74
CA VAL A 155 -35.22 -28.47 -1.62
C VAL A 155 -35.78 -29.79 -1.07
N ASP A 156 -36.99 -29.73 -0.50
CA ASP A 156 -37.82 -30.89 -0.18
C ASP A 156 -38.79 -31.20 -1.35
#